data_AF-A0A961EUP9-F1
#
_entry.id   AF-A0A961EUP9-F1
#
_cell.length_a   1.000
_cell.length_b   1.000
_cell.length_c   1.000
_cell.angle_alpha   90.00
_cell.angle_beta   90.00
_cell.angle_gamma   90.00
#
_symmetry.space_group_name_H-M   'P 1'
#
loop_
_entity.id
_entity.type
_entity.pdbx_description
1 polymer ?
#
loop_
_entity_poly.entity_id
_entity_poly.type
_entity_poly.pdbx_seq_one_letter_code
_entity_poly.pdbx_strand_id
1 'polypeptide(L)'
;SDLSVPRSSDSGRTAPDANVLKNRKREPGSAGLLLYLAGGRVRSVELNRWQAAVHLRLRRGWSLEKALERLASEAPHVDENSVRDFFTFLQSAGLLPANRAQA
;
A
#
# COMPACT_ATOMS: atom_id res chain seq x y z
N SER A 1 -61.78 -9.18 11.77
CA SER A 1 -60.84 -9.63 10.74
C SER A 1 -59.44 -9.27 11.20
N ASP A 2 -58.71 -10.29 11.64
CA ASP A 2 -57.41 -10.21 12.29
C ASP A 2 -56.32 -10.15 11.20
N LEU A 3 -55.61 -9.02 11.07
CA LEU A 3 -54.53 -8.84 10.09
C LEU A 3 -53.20 -9.19 10.75
N SER A 4 -52.79 -10.44 10.59
CA SER A 4 -51.47 -10.93 10.97
C SER A 4 -50.40 -10.33 10.04
N VAL A 5 -49.48 -9.55 10.61
CA VAL A 5 -48.29 -9.04 9.93
C VAL A 5 -47.14 -10.04 10.15
N PRO A 6 -46.52 -10.63 9.12
CA PRO A 6 -45.28 -11.36 9.32
C PRO A 6 -44.13 -10.37 9.55
N ARG A 7 -43.47 -10.48 10.70
CA ARG A 7 -42.20 -9.83 10.98
C ARG A 7 -41.13 -10.44 10.08
N SER A 8 -40.63 -9.66 9.13
CA SER A 8 -39.40 -9.95 8.39
C SER A 8 -38.27 -10.20 9.37
N SER A 9 -37.87 -11.46 9.50
CA SER A 9 -36.72 -11.85 10.31
C SER A 9 -35.46 -11.47 9.54
N ASP A 10 -34.79 -10.48 10.12
CA ASP A 10 -33.36 -10.36 10.29
C ASP A 10 -32.47 -10.58 9.06
N SER A 11 -31.82 -9.49 8.69
CA SER A 11 -30.76 -9.44 7.70
C SER A 11 -29.68 -10.45 8.03
N GLY A 12 -29.58 -11.49 7.20
CA GLY A 12 -28.37 -12.29 7.03
C GLY A 12 -27.22 -11.43 6.50
N ARG A 13 -26.71 -10.51 7.33
CA ARG A 13 -25.36 -9.99 7.22
C ARG A 13 -24.45 -11.12 7.69
N THR A 14 -24.15 -12.05 6.79
CA THR A 14 -22.92 -12.81 6.91
C THR A 14 -21.79 -11.80 6.80
N ALA A 15 -21.27 -11.37 7.95
CA ALA A 15 -19.99 -10.68 8.02
C ALA A 15 -18.99 -11.53 7.21
N PRO A 16 -18.18 -10.93 6.32
CA PRO A 16 -17.17 -11.69 5.61
C PRO A 16 -16.26 -12.36 6.65
N ASP A 17 -16.17 -13.68 6.58
CA ASP A 17 -15.38 -14.53 7.47
C ASP A 17 -13.99 -13.92 7.69
N ALA A 18 -13.72 -13.47 8.92
CA ALA A 18 -12.42 -12.95 9.35
C ALA A 18 -11.28 -13.99 9.21
N ASN A 19 -11.62 -15.22 8.83
CA ASN A 19 -10.69 -16.31 8.58
C ASN A 19 -10.08 -16.33 7.17
N VAL A 20 -10.61 -15.56 6.21
CA VAL A 20 -10.02 -15.49 4.85
C VAL A 20 -8.69 -14.71 4.85
N LEU A 21 -8.39 -13.93 5.89
CA LEU A 21 -7.13 -13.18 6.00
C LEU A 21 -5.96 -13.95 6.62
N LYS A 22 -6.16 -15.17 7.14
CA LYS A 22 -5.11 -15.84 7.94
C LYS A 22 -4.14 -16.72 7.16
N ASN A 23 -4.41 -17.03 5.89
CA ASN A 23 -3.63 -18.02 5.14
C ASN A 23 -2.96 -17.51 3.85
N ARG A 24 -2.63 -16.21 3.76
CA ARG A 24 -1.54 -15.83 2.85
C ARG A 24 -0.23 -16.06 3.58
N LYS A 25 0.41 -17.19 3.28
CA LYS A 25 1.86 -17.36 3.49
C LYS A 25 2.49 -16.04 3.10
N ARG A 26 3.00 -15.27 4.07
CA ARG A 26 3.78 -14.07 3.78
C ARG A 26 5.00 -14.61 3.04
N GLU A 27 5.05 -14.39 1.73
CA GLU A 27 6.22 -14.62 0.91
C GLU A 27 7.44 -14.08 1.68
N PRO A 28 8.51 -14.87 1.86
CA PRO A 28 9.72 -14.39 2.51
C PRO A 28 10.35 -13.31 1.62
N GLY A 29 9.89 -12.07 1.77
CA GLY A 29 10.24 -10.97 0.87
C GLY A 29 9.30 -9.78 0.96
N SER A 30 8.01 -9.96 1.28
CA SER A 30 7.07 -8.85 1.42
C SER A 30 7.15 -8.20 2.81
N ALA A 31 7.28 -6.88 2.83
CA ALA A 31 7.37 -6.05 4.04
C ALA A 31 6.05 -5.31 4.35
N GLY A 32 5.17 -5.16 3.36
CA GLY A 32 3.87 -4.52 3.57
C GLY A 32 2.99 -4.51 2.33
N LEU A 33 1.74 -4.08 2.52
CA LEU A 33 0.76 -3.86 1.46
C LEU A 33 0.51 -2.35 1.33
N LEU A 34 0.70 -1.80 0.14
CA LEU A 34 0.40 -0.41 -0.19
C LEU A 34 -0.93 -0.34 -0.94
N LEU A 35 -1.89 0.40 -0.39
CA LEU A 35 -3.20 0.65 -0.99
C LEU A 35 -3.22 2.05 -1.60
N TYR A 36 -3.74 2.18 -2.83
CA TYR A 36 -3.79 3.45 -3.54
C TYR A 36 -4.98 3.54 -4.49
N LEU A 37 -5.37 4.76 -4.88
CA LEU A 37 -6.44 4.99 -5.85
C LEU A 37 -5.86 5.19 -7.25
N ALA A 38 -6.36 4.44 -8.22
CA ALA A 38 -6.01 4.61 -9.63
C ALA A 38 -7.26 4.44 -10.50
N GLY A 39 -7.59 5.47 -11.29
CA GLY A 39 -8.78 5.46 -12.16
C GLY A 39 -10.09 5.23 -11.39
N GLY A 40 -10.23 5.83 -10.20
CA GLY A 40 -11.42 5.69 -9.35
C GLY A 40 -11.58 4.33 -8.67
N ARG A 41 -10.59 3.43 -8.75
CA ARG A 41 -10.61 2.11 -8.10
C ARG A 41 -9.49 2.00 -7.08
N VAL A 42 -9.78 1.35 -5.96
CA VAL A 42 -8.74 0.95 -4.98
C VAL A 42 -7.90 -0.16 -5.60
N ARG A 43 -6.58 0.04 -5.59
CA ARG A 43 -5.56 -0.92 -6.00
C ARG A 43 -4.67 -1.23 -4.81
N SER A 44 -4.00 -2.37 -4.88
CA SER A 44 -3.06 -2.81 -3.86
C SER A 44 -1.80 -3.36 -4.51
N VAL A 45 -0.64 -3.05 -3.96
CA VAL A 45 0.64 -3.64 -4.35
C VAL A 45 1.38 -4.12 -3.10
N GLU A 46 1.96 -5.31 -3.17
CA GLU A 46 2.86 -5.79 -2.12
C GLU A 46 4.22 -5.14 -2.29
N LEU A 47 4.73 -4.55 -1.21
CA LEU A 47 6.05 -3.94 -1.19
C LEU A 47 7.04 -4.93 -0.57
N ASN A 48 8.18 -5.08 -1.21
CA ASN A 48 9.33 -5.71 -0.56
C ASN A 48 9.97 -4.78 0.48
N ARG A 49 10.98 -5.27 1.21
CA ARG A 49 11.64 -4.52 2.29
C ARG A 49 12.22 -3.18 1.84
N TRP A 50 12.95 -3.15 0.72
CA TRP A 50 13.59 -1.92 0.28
C TRP A 50 12.56 -0.92 -0.26
N GLN A 51 11.54 -1.39 -0.97
CA GLN A 51 10.44 -0.55 -1.48
C GLN A 51 9.69 0.10 -0.33
N ALA A 52 9.37 -0.65 0.72
CA ALA A 52 8.73 -0.11 1.92
C ALA A 52 9.60 0.95 2.61
N ALA A 53 10.92 0.71 2.72
CA ALA A 53 11.86 1.66 3.31
C ALA A 53 11.96 2.97 2.49
N VAL A 54 12.11 2.86 1.17
CA VAL A 54 12.16 4.01 0.24
C VAL A 54 10.85 4.80 0.32
N HIS A 55 9.69 4.13 0.23
CA HIS A 55 8.39 4.79 0.32
C HIS A 55 8.22 5.58 1.62
N LEU A 56 8.58 5.01 2.77
CA LEU A 56 8.50 5.69 4.06
C LEU A 56 9.41 6.92 4.15
N ARG A 57 10.63 6.87 3.59
CA ARG A 57 11.56 8.00 3.54
C ARG A 57 11.01 9.14 2.69
N LEU A 58 10.53 8.83 1.49
CA LEU A 58 9.96 9.81 0.59
C LEU A 58 8.70 10.46 1.20
N ARG A 59 7.84 9.67 1.88
CA ARG A 59 6.69 10.22 2.62
C ARG A 59 7.09 11.14 3.78
N ARG A 60 8.28 10.97 4.35
CA ARG A 60 8.85 11.85 5.38
C ARG A 60 9.55 13.08 4.78
N GLY A 61 9.46 13.28 3.46
CA GLY A 61 10.03 14.45 2.78
C GLY A 61 11.53 14.31 2.45
N TRP A 62 12.07 13.09 2.45
CA TRP A 62 13.42 12.89 1.93
C TRP A 62 13.43 13.07 0.41
N SER A 63 14.53 13.62 -0.13
CA SER A 63 14.78 13.57 -1.56
C SER A 63 15.09 12.14 -2.02
N LEU A 64 14.96 11.89 -3.31
CA LEU A 64 15.28 10.58 -3.89
C LEU A 64 16.77 10.24 -3.72
N GLU A 65 17.64 11.23 -3.91
CA GLU A 65 19.10 11.11 -3.78
C GLU A 65 19.47 10.66 -2.36
N LYS A 66 18.92 11.32 -1.34
CA LYS A 66 19.15 10.95 0.06
C LYS A 66 18.60 9.55 0.39
N ALA A 67 17.47 9.17 -0.22
CA ALA A 67 16.92 7.83 -0.04
C ALA A 67 17.82 6.76 -0.68
N LEU A 68 18.41 7.04 -1.85
CA LEU A 68 19.36 6.18 -2.57
C LEU A 68 20.67 6.01 -1.81
N GLU A 69 21.27 7.11 -1.34
CA GLU A 69 22.50 7.07 -0.52
C GLU A 69 22.32 6.17 0.69
N ARG A 70 21.18 6.30 1.39
CA ARG A 70 20.89 5.46 2.54
C ARG A 70 20.67 4.01 2.14
N LEU A 71 19.96 3.78 1.03
CA LEU A 71 19.66 2.43 0.56
C LEU A 71 20.93 1.67 0.14
N ALA A 72 21.91 2.33 -0.47
CA ALA A 72 23.18 1.71 -0.85
C ALA A 72 23.89 1.04 0.33
N SER A 73 23.75 1.59 1.55
CA SER A 73 24.31 1.00 2.77
C SER A 73 23.49 -0.16 3.35
N GLU A 74 22.18 -0.17 3.15
CA GLU A 74 21.26 -1.15 3.77
C GLU A 74 20.90 -2.32 2.85
N ALA A 75 20.91 -2.09 1.55
CA ALA A 75 20.57 -3.06 0.52
C ALA A 75 21.44 -2.83 -0.74
N PRO A 76 22.75 -3.11 -0.66
CA PRO A 76 23.71 -2.83 -1.74
C PRO A 76 23.46 -3.65 -3.02
N HIS A 77 22.61 -4.68 -2.95
CA HIS A 77 22.21 -5.52 -4.09
C HIS A 77 21.06 -4.92 -4.91
N VAL A 78 20.43 -3.84 -4.43
CA VAL A 78 19.34 -3.18 -5.15
C VAL A 78 19.95 -2.22 -6.16
N ASP A 79 19.62 -2.40 -7.43
CA ASP A 79 20.08 -1.53 -8.50
C ASP A 79 19.34 -0.19 -8.49
N GLU A 80 20.02 0.87 -8.92
CA GLU A 80 19.47 2.22 -8.92
C GLU A 80 18.24 2.35 -9.84
N ASN A 81 18.23 1.63 -10.97
CA ASN A 81 17.12 1.69 -11.93
C ASN A 81 15.82 1.17 -11.31
N SER A 82 15.87 0.05 -10.59
CA SER A 82 14.72 -0.48 -9.83
C SER A 82 14.16 0.56 -8.85
N VAL A 83 15.01 1.33 -8.18
CA VAL A 83 14.56 2.38 -7.25
C VAL A 83 13.90 3.54 -8.00
N ARG A 84 14.45 3.94 -9.15
CA ARG A 84 13.90 5.00 -10.00
C ARG A 84 12.55 4.59 -10.62
N ASP A 85 12.41 3.35 -11.06
CA ASP A 85 11.15 2.80 -11.56
C ASP A 85 10.09 2.81 -10.46
N PHE A 86 10.47 2.38 -9.25
CA PHE A 86 9.57 2.43 -8.09
C PHE A 86 9.20 3.87 -7.71
N PHE A 87 10.13 4.81 -7.76
CA PHE A 87 9.86 6.23 -7.52
C PHE A 87 8.86 6.80 -8.54
N THR A 88 9.04 6.48 -9.83
CA THR A 88 8.13 6.87 -10.92
C THR A 88 6.73 6.29 -10.71
N PHE A 89 6.65 5.02 -10.27
CA PHE A 89 5.38 4.42 -9.86
C PHE A 89 4.71 5.23 -8.74
N LEU A 90 5.44 5.58 -7.67
CA LEU A 90 4.87 6.37 -6.56
C LEU A 90 4.39 7.76 -7.02
N GLN A 91 5.12 8.42 -7.93
CA GLN A 91 4.72 9.71 -8.50
C GLN A 91 3.44 9.59 -9.33
N SER A 92 3.40 8.65 -10.29
CA SER A 92 2.24 8.45 -11.16
C SER A 92 0.98 8.02 -10.38
N ALA A 93 1.17 7.32 -9.26
CA ALA A 93 0.09 6.94 -8.35
C ALA A 93 -0.34 8.07 -7.39
N GLY A 94 0.31 9.24 -7.42
CA GLY A 94 0.01 10.36 -6.50
C GLY A 94 0.32 10.02 -5.04
N LEU A 95 1.27 9.12 -4.79
CA LEU A 95 1.60 8.59 -3.46
C LEU A 95 2.76 9.30 -2.79
N LEU A 96 3.39 10.23 -3.49
CA LEU A 96 4.35 11.15 -2.91
C LEU A 96 3.64 12.44 -2.52
N PRO A 97 4.02 13.05 -1.38
CA PRO A 97 3.52 14.38 -1.06
C PRO A 97 3.85 15.32 -2.24
N ALA A 98 2.87 16.11 -2.67
CA ALA A 98 3.14 17.25 -3.56
C ALA A 98 4.23 18.07 -2.87
N ASN A 99 5.39 18.17 -3.51
CA ASN A 99 6.58 18.79 -2.93
C ASN A 99 6.20 20.06 -2.16
N ARG A 100 6.45 20.09 -0.85
CA ARG A 100 6.58 21.36 -0.10
C ARG A 100 7.91 22.03 -0.47
N ALA A 101 8.23 22.09 -1.75
CA ALA A 101 9.35 22.84 -2.27
C ALA A 101 8.84 24.27 -2.49
N GLN A 102 8.75 25.03 -1.40
CA GLN A 102 8.84 26.49 -1.32
C GLN A 102 8.44 26.94 0.10
N ALA A 103 9.42 26.96 0.99
CA ALA A 103 9.51 27.89 2.11
C ALA A 103 11.00 27.99 2.49
#